data_AF-T1AFD0-F1
#
_entry.id   AF-T1AFD0-F1
#
_cell.length_a   1.000
_cell.length_b   1.000
_cell.length_c   1.000
_cell.angle_alpha   90.00
_cell.angle_beta   90.00
_cell.angle_gamma   90.00
#
_symmetry.space_group_name_H-M   'P 1'
#
loop_
_entity.id
_entity.type
_entity.pdbx_description
1 polymer ?
#
loop_
_entity_poly.entity_id
_entity_poly.type
_entity_poly.pdbx_seq_one_letter_code
_entity_poly.pdbx_strand_id
1 'polypeptide(L)'
;MYMLTNIRNIDKPVCIVYAVYVDVITKKVGDRVYTRYLIRDSHWENGKVRHSTIANISRCSPEEIQAIRLALKYKGNISDVLRDKDEIQTSQGPSVGAVSSLFKVAQESGIVKALGNSEKAKLS
;
A
#
# COMPACT_ATOMS: atom_id res chain seq x y z
N MET A 1 4.14 -11.80 12.18
CA MET A 1 5.23 -12.53 12.87
C MET A 1 6.03 -13.29 11.81
N TYR A 2 7.07 -12.67 11.25
CA TYR A 2 7.94 -13.33 10.28
C TYR A 2 8.86 -14.27 11.06
N MET A 3 8.76 -15.58 10.79
CA MET A 3 9.59 -16.58 11.44
C MET A 3 11.07 -16.30 11.15
N LEU A 4 11.84 -16.01 12.19
CA LEU A 4 13.29 -16.02 12.17
C LEU A 4 13.76 -17.48 12.06
N THR A 5 14.19 -17.90 10.87
CA THR A 5 14.77 -19.23 10.69
C THR A 5 16.23 -19.26 11.15
N ASN A 6 16.41 -20.00 12.25
CA ASN A 6 17.62 -20.50 12.90
C ASN A 6 18.76 -20.88 11.92
N ILE A 7 19.98 -20.40 12.21
CA ILE A 7 21.20 -20.38 11.37
C ILE A 7 21.85 -21.78 11.14
N ARG A 8 21.15 -22.89 11.41
CA ARG A 8 21.74 -24.25 11.39
C ARG A 8 21.23 -25.16 10.26
N ASN A 9 21.04 -24.64 9.05
CA ASN A 9 20.68 -25.47 7.89
C ASN A 9 21.18 -24.83 6.57
N ILE A 10 22.49 -24.94 6.30
CA ILE A 10 23.16 -24.22 5.20
C ILE A 10 23.20 -25.02 3.88
N ASP A 11 22.67 -26.25 3.81
CA ASP A 11 22.70 -27.08 2.59
C ASP A 11 21.34 -27.32 1.92
N LYS A 12 20.28 -26.56 2.29
CA LYS A 12 19.04 -26.52 1.51
C LYS A 12 18.93 -25.15 0.84
N PRO A 13 18.62 -25.06 -0.47
CA PRO A 13 18.33 -23.77 -1.07
C PRO A 13 17.15 -23.16 -0.32
N VAL A 14 17.41 -22.07 0.40
CA VAL A 14 16.38 -21.37 1.18
C VAL A 14 15.43 -20.74 0.18
N CYS A 15 14.28 -21.37 -0.05
CA CYS A 15 13.21 -20.82 -0.86
C CYS A 15 12.47 -19.76 -0.04
N ILE A 16 12.71 -18.48 -0.36
CA ILE A 16 12.04 -17.35 0.30
C ILE A 16 10.86 -16.94 -0.57
N VAL A 17 9.64 -17.03 -0.04
CA VAL A 17 8.42 -16.55 -0.70
C VAL A 17 8.24 -15.06 -0.40
N TYR A 18 8.13 -14.25 -1.44
CA TYR A 18 8.01 -12.78 -1.32
C TYR A 18 6.57 -12.29 -1.48
N ALA A 19 5.78 -12.92 -2.36
CA ALA A 19 4.41 -12.49 -2.64
C ALA A 19 3.52 -13.66 -3.05
N VAL A 20 2.23 -13.57 -2.71
CA VAL A 20 1.17 -14.46 -3.21
C VAL A 20 0.11 -13.58 -3.85
N TYR A 21 -0.35 -13.93 -5.05
CA TYR A 21 -1.26 -13.12 -5.84
C TYR A 21 -2.18 -13.98 -6.71
N VAL A 22 -3.29 -13.39 -7.17
CA VAL A 22 -4.13 -13.98 -8.22
C VAL A 22 -3.66 -13.48 -9.57
N ASP A 23 -3.28 -14.41 -10.42
CA ASP A 23 -2.89 -14.19 -11.81
C ASP A 23 -4.06 -14.47 -12.75
N VAL A 24 -4.24 -13.58 -13.74
CA VAL A 24 -5.29 -13.69 -14.75
C VAL A 24 -4.64 -13.84 -16.10
N ILE A 25 -4.80 -15.01 -16.71
CA ILE A 25 -4.17 -15.32 -17.98
C ILE A 25 -5.26 -15.51 -19.02
N THR A 26 -5.24 -14.65 -20.04
CA THR A 26 -6.11 -14.74 -21.20
C THR A 26 -5.34 -15.37 -22.37
N LYS A 27 -5.95 -16.34 -23.02
CA LYS A 27 -5.40 -17.01 -24.21
C LYS A 27 -6.44 -17.00 -25.31
N LYS A 28 -6.09 -16.41 -26.45
CA LYS A 28 -6.89 -16.51 -27.68
C LYS A 28 -6.47 -17.74 -28.47
N VAL A 29 -7.42 -18.58 -28.86
CA VAL A 29 -7.21 -19.75 -29.72
C VAL A 29 -8.23 -19.68 -30.84
N GLY A 30 -7.76 -19.33 -32.05
CA GLY A 30 -8.65 -19.00 -33.15
C GLY A 30 -9.55 -17.82 -32.78
N ASP A 31 -10.86 -18.05 -32.82
CA ASP A 31 -11.88 -17.05 -32.47
C ASP A 31 -12.34 -17.11 -30.99
N ARG A 32 -11.85 -18.09 -30.23
CA ARG A 32 -12.26 -18.29 -28.82
C ARG A 32 -11.25 -17.65 -27.86
N VAL A 33 -11.77 -17.03 -26.80
CA VAL A 33 -10.95 -16.47 -25.71
C VAL A 33 -11.16 -17.31 -24.45
N TYR A 34 -10.06 -17.81 -23.90
CA TYR A 34 -10.03 -18.59 -22.67
C TYR A 34 -9.36 -17.79 -21.57
N THR A 35 -10.04 -17.62 -20.44
CA THR A 35 -9.48 -16.94 -19.26
C THR A 35 -9.30 -17.96 -18.14
N ARG A 36 -8.12 -17.96 -17.52
CA ARG A 36 -7.84 -18.76 -16.31
C ARG A 36 -7.40 -17.85 -15.17
N TYR A 37 -7.83 -18.22 -13.98
CA TYR A 37 -7.50 -17.55 -12.73
C TYR A 37 -6.67 -18.50 -11.86
N LEU A 38 -5.45 -18.10 -11.51
CA LEU A 38 -4.51 -18.92 -10.76
C LEU A 38 -4.04 -18.18 -9.51
N ILE A 39 -3.96 -18.86 -8.37
CA ILE A 39 -3.20 -18.37 -7.22
C ILE A 39 -1.74 -18.77 -7.45
N ARG A 40 -0.84 -17.79 -7.44
CA ARG A 40 0.59 -17.98 -7.64
C ARG A 40 1.38 -17.38 -6.50
N ASP A 41 2.53 -17.97 -6.21
CA ASP A 41 3.57 -17.30 -5.44
C ASP A 41 4.68 -16.78 -6.36
N SER A 42 5.42 -15.80 -5.83
CA SER A 42 6.72 -15.39 -6.33
C SER A 42 7.72 -15.66 -5.22
N HIS A 43 8.72 -16.48 -5.52
CA HIS A 43 9.76 -16.86 -4.57
C HIS A 43 11.13 -16.75 -5.22
N TRP A 44 12.16 -16.56 -4.41
CA TRP A 44 13.55 -16.54 -4.89
C TRP A 44 14.16 -17.92 -4.67
N GLU A 45 14.65 -18.50 -5.76
CA GLU A 45 15.29 -19.81 -5.77
C GLU A 45 16.56 -19.71 -6.63
N ASN A 46 17.70 -20.05 -6.03
CA ASN A 46 18.99 -20.16 -6.72
C ASN A 46 19.36 -18.94 -7.58
N GLY A 47 19.33 -17.73 -7.01
CA GLY A 47 19.73 -16.53 -7.74
C GLY A 47 18.63 -15.86 -8.56
N LYS A 48 17.45 -16.47 -8.68
CA LYS A 48 16.41 -16.04 -9.61
C LYS A 48 15.03 -16.02 -8.96
N VAL A 49 14.22 -15.05 -9.34
CA VAL A 49 12.79 -15.05 -9.02
C VAL A 49 12.10 -16.11 -9.87
N ARG A 50 11.28 -16.94 -9.23
CA ARG A 50 10.46 -17.98 -9.86
C ARG A 50 9.02 -17.83 -9.39
N HIS A 51 8.11 -18.39 -10.18
CA HIS A 51 6.68 -18.36 -9.91
C HIS A 51 6.11 -19.78 -9.84
N SER A 52 5.62 -20.21 -8.69
CA SER A 52 4.88 -21.47 -8.58
C SER A 52 3.38 -21.23 -8.62
N THR A 53 2.66 -22.20 -9.19
CA THR A 53 1.19 -22.21 -9.14
C THR A 53 0.76 -22.94 -7.87
N ILE A 54 0.04 -22.24 -6.99
CA ILE A 54 -0.51 -22.81 -5.76
C ILE A 54 -1.84 -23.49 -6.06
N ALA A 55 -2.72 -22.81 -6.79
CA ALA A 55 -4.06 -23.31 -7.08
C ALA A 55 -4.63 -22.73 -8.38
N ASN A 56 -5.55 -23.47 -9.01
CA ASN A 56 -6.39 -22.98 -10.09
C ASN A 56 -7.79 -22.69 -9.55
N ILE A 57 -8.20 -21.42 -9.58
CA ILE A 57 -9.48 -20.94 -9.06
C ILE A 57 -10.43 -20.50 -10.18
N SER A 58 -10.22 -20.98 -11.41
CA SER A 58 -11.06 -20.62 -12.56
C SER A 58 -12.51 -21.10 -12.46
N ARG A 59 -12.83 -21.95 -11.47
CA ARG A 59 -14.18 -22.43 -11.17
C ARG A 59 -14.93 -21.54 -10.16
N CYS A 60 -14.22 -20.66 -9.47
CA CYS A 60 -14.82 -19.73 -8.52
C CYS A 60 -15.63 -18.66 -9.26
N SER A 61 -16.62 -18.10 -8.57
CA SER A 61 -17.41 -16.99 -9.09
C SER A 61 -16.53 -15.73 -9.21
N PRO A 62 -16.91 -14.75 -10.07
CA PRO A 62 -16.21 -13.48 -10.15
C PRO A 62 -16.10 -12.74 -8.82
N GLU A 63 -17.10 -12.86 -7.96
CA GLU A 63 -17.15 -12.26 -6.62
C GLU A 63 -16.14 -12.93 -5.69
N GLU A 64 -16.07 -14.26 -5.69
CA GLU A 64 -15.08 -15.03 -4.92
C GLU A 64 -13.64 -14.67 -5.35
N ILE A 65 -13.40 -14.59 -6.66
CA ILE A 65 -12.08 -14.20 -7.20
C ILE A 65 -11.71 -12.79 -6.74
N GLN A 66 -12.67 -11.85 -6.75
CA GLN A 66 -12.44 -10.49 -6.27
C GLN A 66 -12.17 -10.42 -4.77
N ALA A 67 -12.91 -11.18 -3.96
CA ALA A 67 -12.70 -11.27 -2.53
C ALA A 67 -11.28 -11.78 -2.21
N ILE A 68 -10.84 -12.84 -2.90
CA ILE A 68 -9.47 -13.38 -2.75
C ILE A 68 -8.42 -12.34 -3.16
N ARG A 69 -8.64 -11.63 -4.28
CA ARG A 69 -7.73 -10.54 -4.72
C ARG A 69 -7.63 -9.42 -3.68
N LEU A 70 -8.76 -9.02 -3.10
CA LEU A 70 -8.81 -7.99 -2.07
C LEU A 70 -8.06 -8.44 -0.81
N ALA A 71 -8.34 -9.66 -0.35
CA ALA A 71 -7.70 -10.24 0.82
C ALA A 71 -6.17 -10.35 0.67
N LEU A 72 -5.69 -10.75 -0.52
CA LEU A 72 -4.26 -10.82 -0.81
C LEU A 72 -3.61 -9.43 -0.93
N LYS A 73 -4.29 -8.45 -1.52
CA LYS A 73 -3.79 -7.07 -1.66
C LYS A 73 -3.56 -6.41 -0.30
N TYR A 74 -4.43 -6.68 0.67
CA TYR A 74 -4.37 -6.11 2.02
C TYR A 74 -3.96 -7.14 3.07
N LYS A 75 -3.20 -8.17 2.67
CA LYS A 75 -2.74 -9.24 3.56
C LYS A 75 -1.96 -8.64 4.75
N GLY A 76 -2.44 -8.89 5.96
CA GLY A 76 -1.87 -8.36 7.20
C GLY A 76 -2.48 -7.05 7.70
N ASN A 77 -3.17 -6.32 6.82
CA ASN A 77 -3.81 -5.02 7.09
C ASN A 77 -5.27 -5.00 6.59
N ILE A 78 -5.93 -6.17 6.63
CA ILE A 78 -7.29 -6.31 6.10
C ILE A 78 -8.27 -5.40 6.86
N SER A 79 -7.98 -5.16 8.15
CA SER A 79 -8.69 -4.24 9.03
C SER A 79 -8.67 -2.79 8.52
N ASP A 80 -7.64 -2.35 7.79
CA ASP A 80 -7.58 -0.98 7.26
C ASP A 80 -8.56 -0.74 6.10
N VAL A 81 -9.04 -1.81 5.46
CA VAL A 81 -10.03 -1.74 4.38
C VAL A 81 -11.44 -2.05 4.87
N LEU A 82 -11.55 -2.84 5.94
CA LEU A 82 -12.81 -3.15 6.59
C LEU A 82 -13.25 -2.08 7.61
N ARG A 83 -12.40 -1.07 7.88
CA ARG A 83 -12.78 0.09 8.68
C ARG A 83 -13.95 0.79 8.01
N ASP A 84 -15.09 0.80 8.70
CA ASP A 84 -16.25 1.58 8.32
C ASP A 84 -15.83 3.05 8.16
N LYS A 85 -16.33 3.70 7.11
CA LYS A 85 -16.12 5.14 6.87
C LYS A 85 -16.54 6.00 8.06
N ASP A 86 -17.38 5.46 8.95
CA ASP A 86 -17.91 6.14 10.12
C ASP A 86 -16.91 6.27 11.29
N GLU A 87 -15.75 5.58 11.23
CA GLU A 87 -14.70 5.67 12.27
C GLU A 87 -13.51 6.56 11.86
N ILE A 88 -13.63 7.34 10.78
CA ILE A 88 -12.61 8.34 10.41
C ILE A 88 -13.03 9.69 10.99
N GLN A 89 -12.67 9.95 12.25
CA GLN A 89 -12.77 11.30 12.81
C GLN A 89 -11.74 12.21 12.14
N THR A 90 -12.10 12.85 11.04
CA THR A 90 -11.29 13.91 10.43
C THR A 90 -11.44 15.18 11.26
N SER A 91 -10.38 15.62 11.93
CA SER A 91 -10.30 16.97 12.48
C SER A 91 -9.64 17.90 11.48
N GLN A 92 -10.17 19.13 11.36
CA GLN A 92 -9.51 20.17 10.58
C GLN A 92 -8.21 20.57 11.28
N GLY A 93 -7.07 20.35 10.61
CA GLY A 93 -5.79 20.83 11.09
C GLY A 93 -5.71 22.37 11.09
N PRO A 94 -4.77 22.97 11.85
CA PRO A 94 -4.55 24.40 11.82
C PRO A 94 -4.37 24.93 10.39
N SER A 95 -4.95 26.08 10.08
CA SER A 95 -4.88 26.68 8.74
C SER A 95 -3.52 27.34 8.49
N VAL A 96 -2.47 26.51 8.44
CA VAL A 96 -1.07 26.96 8.26
C VAL A 96 -0.93 27.79 6.98
N GLY A 97 -1.66 27.43 5.93
CA GLY A 97 -1.67 28.18 4.67
C GLY A 97 -2.23 29.59 4.81
N ALA A 98 -3.37 29.77 5.49
CA ALA A 98 -3.95 31.09 5.69
C ALA A 98 -3.03 31.98 6.54
N VAL A 99 -2.51 31.43 7.64
CA VAL A 99 -1.56 32.13 8.52
C VAL A 99 -0.28 32.51 7.78
N SER A 100 0.27 31.59 6.98
CA SER A 100 1.48 31.85 6.18
C SER A 100 1.26 32.93 5.12
N SER A 101 0.11 32.92 4.43
CA SER A 101 -0.25 33.95 3.45
C SER A 101 -0.41 35.32 4.09
N LEU A 102 -1.09 35.40 5.24
CA LEU A 102 -1.21 36.64 6.02
C LEU A 102 0.15 37.16 6.48
N PHE A 103 1.00 36.27 7.00
CA PHE A 103 2.35 36.62 7.42
C PHE A 103 3.19 37.14 6.25
N LYS A 104 3.04 36.55 5.07
CA LYS A 104 3.73 36.99 3.85
C LYS A 104 3.29 38.39 3.42
N VAL A 105 1.99 38.66 3.42
CA VAL A 105 1.44 40.00 3.13
C VAL A 105 1.92 41.05 4.15
N ALA A 106 1.98 40.68 5.43
CA ALA A 106 2.48 41.58 6.48
C ALA A 106 3.98 41.88 6.33
N GLN A 107 4.77 40.92 5.85
CA GLN A 107 6.18 41.11 5.55
C GLN A 107 6.38 42.05 4.36
N GLU A 108 5.62 41.86 3.28
CA GLU A 108 5.69 42.69 2.06
C GLU A 108 5.19 44.11 2.30
N SER A 109 4.15 44.27 3.11
CA SER A 109 3.62 45.57 3.53
C SER A 109 4.51 46.30 4.55
N GLY A 110 5.62 45.68 4.99
CA GLY A 110 6.55 46.28 5.95
C GLY A 110 6.07 46.31 7.40
N ILE A 111 4.89 45.73 7.69
CA ILE A 111 4.29 45.68 9.04
C ILE A 111 5.22 44.93 10.00
N VAL A 112 5.80 43.81 9.55
CA VAL A 112 6.76 43.03 10.35
C VAL A 112 8.01 43.84 10.69
N LYS A 113 8.47 44.71 9.77
CA LYS A 113 9.60 45.61 10.04
C LYS A 113 9.25 46.71 11.03
N ALA A 114 8.04 47.26 10.95
CA ALA A 114 7.55 48.29 11.87
C ALA A 114 7.35 47.77 13.30
N LEU A 115 6.91 46.51 13.45
CA LEU A 115 6.75 45.86 14.75
C LEU A 115 8.10 45.52 15.43
N GLY A 116 9.17 45.36 14.65
CA GLY A 116 10.50 45.04 15.16
C GLY A 116 10.60 43.63 15.74
N ASN A 117 11.69 43.34 16.46
CA ASN A 117 12.04 41.98 16.89
C ASN A 117 11.84 41.73 18.40
N SER A 118 10.99 42.53 19.04
CA SER A 118 10.67 42.38 20.47
C SER A 118 9.84 41.13 20.75
N GLU A 119 9.87 40.60 21.97
CA GLU A 119 9.01 39.45 22.32
C GLU A 119 7.52 39.74 22.10
N LYS A 120 7.07 40.96 22.40
CA LYS A 120 5.67 41.37 22.16
C LYS A 120 5.31 41.33 20.67
N ALA A 121 6.25 41.67 19.79
CA ALA A 121 6.06 41.61 18.35
C ALA A 121 6.02 40.18 17.79
N LYS A 122 6.67 39.21 18.46
CA LYS A 122 6.65 37.79 18.06
C LYS A 122 5.40 37.04 18.52
N LEU A 123 4.68 37.60 19.48
CA LEU A 123 3.44 37.07 20.07
C LEU A 123 2.17 37.67 19.45
N SER A 124 2.32 38.67 18.58
CA SER A 124 1.24 39.33 17.84
C SER A 124 0.99 38.63 16.51
#